data_AF-A0A9D7C446-F1
#
_entry.id   AF-A0A9D7C446-F1
#
_cell.length_a   1.000
_cell.length_b   1.000
_cell.length_c   1.000
_cell.angle_alpha   90.00
_cell.angle_beta   90.00
_cell.angle_gamma   90.00
#
_symmetry.space_group_name_H-M   'P 1'
#
loop_
_entity.id
_entity.type
_entity.pdbx_description
1 polymer ?
#
loop_
_entity_poly.entity_id
_entity_poly.type
_entity_poly.pdbx_seq_one_letter_code
_entity_poly.pdbx_strand_id
1 'polypeptide(L)' 'MEETKKTSKGLYWLLFFISFTALVLFLIFLPEWFWVTLPFTITFLAGALDAL' A
#
# COMPACT_ATOMS: atom_id res chain seq x y z
N MET A 1 26.29 11.96 -7.00
CA MET A 1 25.17 11.65 -7.91
C MET A 1 23.90 11.88 -7.11
N GLU A 2 23.38 13.10 -7.14
CA GLU A 2 22.07 13.39 -6.56
C GLU A 2 21.02 12.80 -7.51
N GLU A 3 20.66 11.55 -7.26
CA GLU A 3 19.44 10.97 -7.81
C GLU A 3 18.28 11.78 -7.24
N THR A 4 17.89 12.84 -7.95
CA THR A 4 16.55 13.44 -7.86
C THR A 4 15.56 12.34 -8.23
N LYS A 5 15.29 11.47 -7.25
CA LYS A 5 14.19 10.51 -7.32
C LYS A 5 12.96 11.39 -7.21
N LYS A 6 12.44 11.84 -8.35
CA LYS A 6 11.05 12.28 -8.43
C LYS A 6 10.25 11.16 -7.80
N THR A 7 9.85 11.33 -6.54
CA THR A 7 9.00 10.38 -5.83
C THR A 7 7.79 10.19 -6.73
N SER A 8 7.82 9.09 -7.47
CA SER A 8 6.94 8.89 -8.59
C SER A 8 5.63 8.50 -7.95
N LYS A 9 4.65 9.40 -7.96
CA LYS A 9 3.31 9.21 -7.39
C LYS A 9 2.70 7.84 -7.77
N GLY A 10 3.01 7.37 -8.99
CA GLY A 10 2.62 6.05 -9.47
C GLY A 10 3.20 4.86 -8.70
N LEU A 11 4.38 4.96 -8.09
CA LEU A 11 5.00 3.88 -7.32
C LEU A 11 4.26 3.66 -5.99
N TYR A 12 3.88 4.73 -5.29
CA TYR A 12 3.05 4.64 -4.08
C TYR A 12 1.65 4.12 -4.39
N TRP A 13 1.06 4.54 -5.52
CA TRP A 13 -0.20 3.99 -6.00
C TRP A 13 -0.10 2.50 -6.30
N LEU A 14 0.96 2.05 -6.96
CA LEU A 14 1.19 0.64 -7.29
C LEU A 14 1.40 -0.22 -6.03
N LEU A 15 2.13 0.30 -5.03
CA LEU A 15 2.27 -0.33 -3.71
C LEU A 15 0.92 -0.41 -2.97
N PHE A 16 0.09 0.63 -3.04
CA PHE A 16 -1.26 0.61 -2.47
C PHE A 16 -2.12 -0.49 -3.09
N PHE A 17 -2.15 -0.61 -4.43
CA PHE A 17 -2.92 -1.67 -5.10
C PHE A 17 -2.42 -3.07 -4.74
N ILE A 18 -1.11 -3.26 -4.59
CA ILE A 18 -0.52 -4.53 -4.15
C ILE A 18 -0.95 -4.85 -2.72
N SER A 19 -0.84 -3.91 -1.78
CA SER A 19 -1.28 -4.13 -0.40
C SER A 19 -2.79 -4.30 -0.28
N PHE A 20 -3.59 -3.60 -1.08
CA PHE A 20 -5.04 -3.78 -1.13
C PHE A 20 -5.41 -5.17 -1.66
N THR A 21 -4.74 -5.63 -2.71
CA THR A 21 -4.93 -6.99 -3.24
C THR A 21 -4.53 -8.05 -2.20
N ALA A 22 -3.43 -7.83 -1.48
CA ALA A 22 -3.02 -8.69 -0.39
C ALA A 22 -4.05 -8.72 0.75
N LEU A 23 -4.63 -7.57 1.12
CA LEU A 23 -5.71 -7.49 2.11
C LEU A 23 -6.92 -8.32 1.67
N VAL A 24 -7.36 -8.18 0.41
CA VAL A 24 -8.50 -8.94 -0.14
C VAL A 24 -8.22 -10.45 -0.15
N LEU A 25 -7.01 -10.86 -0.55
CA LEU A 25 -6.58 -12.27 -0.49
C LEU A 25 -6.56 -12.80 0.94
N PHE A 26 -6.00 -12.04 1.89
CA PHE A 26 -6.04 -12.41 3.31
C PHE A 26 -7.46 -12.53 3.84
N LEU A 27 -8.38 -11.66 3.42
CA LEU A 27 -9.79 -11.72 3.83
C LEU A 27 -10.48 -13.02 3.37
N ILE A 28 -10.09 -13.56 2.21
CA ILE A 28 -10.66 -14.79 1.63
C ILE A 28 -10.03 -16.05 2.26
N PHE A 29 -8.71 -16.08 2.42
CA PHE A 29 -7.99 -17.27 2.86
C PHE A 29 -7.80 -17.35 4.39
N LEU A 30 -7.40 -16.25 5.04
CA LEU A 30 -7.14 -16.18 6.47
C LEU A 30 -7.72 -14.87 7.05
N PRO A 31 -9.05 -14.80 7.25
CA PRO A 31 -9.71 -13.60 7.74
C PRO A 31 -9.20 -13.19 9.12
N GLU A 32 -8.66 -14.12 9.91
CA GLU A 32 -8.03 -13.85 11.21
C GLU A 32 -6.71 -13.07 11.14
N TRP A 33 -6.07 -12.95 9.98
CA TRP A 33 -4.83 -12.17 9.79
C TRP A 33 -5.07 -10.81 9.10
N PHE A 34 -6.32 -10.48 8.76
CA PHE A 34 -6.67 -9.23 8.08
C PHE A 34 -6.16 -7.99 8.83
N TRP A 35 -6.23 -8.01 10.16
CA TRP A 35 -5.83 -6.92 11.05
C TRP A 35 -4.34 -6.62 11.01
N VAL A 36 -3.50 -7.61 10.66
CA VAL A 36 -2.06 -7.40 10.44
C VAL A 36 -1.81 -6.62 9.15
N THR A 37 -2.65 -6.83 8.13
CA THR A 37 -2.52 -6.17 6.81
C THR A 37 -3.15 -4.78 6.75
N LEU A 38 -4.06 -4.45 7.68
CA LEU A 38 -4.71 -3.14 7.79
C LEU A 38 -3.72 -1.96 7.94
N PRO A 39 -2.80 -1.95 8.93
CA PRO A 39 -1.88 -0.83 9.10
C PRO A 39 -0.98 -0.64 7.88
N PHE A 40 -0.57 -1.71 7.20
CA PHE A 40 0.19 -1.62 5.94
C PHE A 40 -0.63 -1.00 4.82
N THR A 41 -1.86 -1.49 4.62
CA THR A 41 -2.76 -0.96 3.58
C THR A 41 -3.03 0.53 3.82
N ILE A 42 -3.28 0.93 5.07
CA ILE A 42 -3.47 2.34 5.44
C ILE A 42 -2.19 3.15 5.26
N THR A 43 -1.01 2.60 5.56
CA THR A 43 0.28 3.30 5.38
C THR A 43 0.55 3.59 3.91
N PHE A 44 0.36 2.60 3.02
CA PHE A 44 0.53 2.82 1.58
C PHE A 44 -0.59 3.69 1.00
N LEU A 45 -1.81 3.59 1.53
CA LEU A 45 -2.92 4.47 1.18
C LEU A 45 -2.60 5.93 1.58
N ALA A 46 -2.15 6.16 2.81
CA ALA A 46 -1.76 7.46 3.31
C ALA A 46 -0.59 8.04 2.52
N GLY A 47 0.43 7.24 2.19
CA GLY A 47 1.51 7.69 1.30
C GLY A 47 1.05 8.00 -0.13
N ALA A 48 -0.02 7.35 -0.60
CA ALA A 48 -0.66 7.66 -1.87
C ALA A 48 -1.56 8.91 -1.79
N LEU A 49 -2.20 9.17 -0.63
CA LEU A 49 -3.09 10.31 -0.38
C LEU A 49 -2.36 11.59 0.02
N ASP A 50 -1.30 11.52 0.81
CA ASP A 50 -0.44 12.66 1.17
C ASP A 50 0.39 13.18 -0.03
N ALA A 51 0.35 12.44 -1.15
CA ALA A 51 0.87 12.87 -2.43
C ALA A 51 -0.13 13.72 -3.27
N LEU A 52 -1.33 14.04 -2.75
CA LEU A 52 -2.32 14.94 -3.36
C LEU A 52 -2.09 16.40 -2.96
#